data_AF-A0A955ALQ1-F1
#
_entry.id   AF-A0A955ALQ1-F1
#
_cell.length_a   1.000
_cell.length_b   1.000
_cell.length_c   1.000
_cell.angle_alpha   90.00
_cell.angle_beta   90.00
_cell.angle_gamma   90.00
#
_symmetry.space_group_name_H-M   'P 1'
#
loop_
_entity.id
_entity.type
_entity.pdbx_description
1 polymer ?
#
loop_
_entity_poly.entity_id
_entity_poly.type
_entity_poly.pdbx_seq_one_letter_code
_entity_poly.pdbx_strand_id
1 'polypeptide(L)'
;MTRENPSKSQRVQDYLRANPQARNRDVVEALSEYGVTAADVSNAKAHLKKKFTRRRSRAAAVVAAVAAAPNAETLDDVAMNQISMTELDAAIEYVQIVGGIARAQQLLAIIQQIQQL
;
A
#
# COMPACT_ATOMS: atom_id res chain seq x y z
N MET A 1 20.04 11.65 -12.96
CA MET A 1 19.83 12.63 -11.87
C MET A 1 18.77 12.07 -10.93
N THR A 2 19.19 11.20 -10.02
CA THR A 2 18.38 10.52 -9.01
C THR A 2 17.96 11.55 -7.95
N ARG A 3 16.66 11.64 -7.65
CA ARG A 3 16.12 12.54 -6.61
C ARG A 3 16.42 11.92 -5.24
N GLU A 4 17.68 11.98 -4.81
CA GLU A 4 18.19 11.27 -3.62
C GLU A 4 17.79 11.91 -2.30
N ASN A 5 17.14 13.08 -2.34
CA ASN A 5 16.57 13.71 -1.15
C ASN A 5 15.03 13.71 -1.20
N PRO A 6 14.34 13.01 -0.28
CA PRO A 6 12.90 13.07 -0.20
C PRO A 6 12.45 14.52 0.02
N SER A 7 11.44 14.96 -0.74
CA SER A 7 10.88 16.29 -0.57
C SER A 7 10.24 16.43 0.82
N LYS A 8 10.10 17.67 1.32
CA LYS A 8 9.46 17.94 2.60
C LYS A 8 8.11 17.22 2.75
N SER A 9 7.30 17.24 1.69
CA SER A 9 5.99 16.56 1.66
C SER A 9 6.09 15.03 1.61
N GLN A 10 7.17 14.48 1.05
CA GLN A 10 7.43 13.04 1.04
C GLN A 10 7.76 12.56 2.45
N ARG A 11 8.66 13.27 3.17
CA ARG A 11 8.99 12.96 4.57
C ARG A 11 7.76 12.96 5.48
N VAL A 12 6.88 13.94 5.29
CA VAL A 12 5.60 14.01 6.03
C VAL A 12 4.68 12.83 5.70
N GLN A 13 4.58 12.43 4.42
CA GLN A 13 3.78 11.27 4.02
C GLN A 13 4.31 9.97 4.62
N ASP A 14 5.63 9.80 4.65
CA ASP A 14 6.28 8.61 5.20
C ASP A 14 6.10 8.55 6.73
N TYR A 15 6.26 9.69 7.41
CA TYR A 15 6.02 9.79 8.85
C TYR A 15 4.55 9.51 9.23
N LEU A 16 3.59 10.05 8.46
CA LEU A 16 2.16 9.79 8.67
C LEU A 16 1.75 8.35 8.31
N ARG A 17 2.48 7.69 7.40
CA ARG A 17 2.26 6.28 7.09
C ARG A 17 2.75 5.38 8.23
N ALA A 18 3.90 5.70 8.81
CA ALA A 18 4.42 4.99 9.98
C ALA A 18 3.61 5.28 11.26
N ASN A 19 3.05 6.50 11.37
CA ASN A 19 2.30 6.96 12.55
C ASN A 19 0.93 7.51 12.15
N PRO A 20 -0.05 6.64 11.82
CA PRO A 20 -1.36 7.07 11.33
C PRO A 20 -2.20 7.83 12.36
N GLN A 21 -1.89 7.70 13.65
CA GLN A 21 -2.58 8.41 14.74
C GLN A 21 -1.88 9.73 15.15
N ALA A 22 -0.73 10.07 14.56
CA ALA A 22 0.01 11.27 14.94
C ALA A 22 -0.82 12.55 14.70
N ARG A 23 -0.85 13.42 15.72
CA ARG A 23 -1.49 14.74 15.59
C ARG A 23 -0.58 15.64 14.77
N ASN A 24 -1.19 16.64 14.13
CA ASN A 24 -0.45 17.56 13.27
C ASN A 24 0.68 18.29 14.02
N ARG A 25 0.52 18.54 15.33
CA ARG A 25 1.54 19.18 16.18
C ARG A 25 2.76 18.28 16.32
N ASP A 26 2.55 17.01 16.66
CA ASP A 26 3.62 16.01 16.84
C ASP A 26 4.41 15.79 15.54
N VAL A 27 3.73 15.83 14.39
CA VAL A 27 4.37 15.70 13.07
C VAL A 27 5.25 16.92 12.75
N VAL A 28 4.78 18.13 13.10
CA VAL A 28 5.55 19.38 12.91
C VAL A 28 6.74 19.41 13.86
N GLU A 29 6.58 18.96 15.10
CA GLU A 29 7.65 18.88 16.08
C GLU A 29 8.74 17.88 15.63
N ALA A 30 8.34 16.68 15.21
CA ALA A 30 9.23 15.63 14.73
C ALA A 30 9.93 15.96 13.39
N LEU A 31 9.31 16.79 12.54
CA LEU A 31 9.87 17.19 11.24
C LEU A 31 10.30 18.66 11.19
N SER A 32 10.42 19.31 12.35
CA SER A 32 10.80 20.72 12.48
C SER A 32 12.20 20.99 11.93
N GLU A 33 13.13 20.06 12.12
CA GLU A 33 14.49 20.08 11.58
C GLU A 33 14.54 20.21 10.04
N TYR A 34 13.51 19.70 9.36
CA TYR A 34 13.38 19.80 7.89
C TYR A 34 12.59 21.03 7.42
N GLY A 35 12.25 21.93 8.34
CA GLY A 35 11.48 23.15 8.06
C GLY A 35 10.10 22.83 7.50
N VAL A 36 9.42 21.83 8.07
CA VAL A 36 8.04 21.45 7.76
C VAL A 36 7.08 22.29 8.60
N THR A 37 6.09 22.91 7.95
CA THR A 37 5.07 23.72 8.63
C THR A 37 3.76 22.95 8.81
N ALA A 38 2.85 23.45 9.67
CA ALA A 38 1.52 22.88 9.85
C ALA A 38 0.67 22.88 8.55
N ALA A 39 0.94 23.83 7.65
CA ALA A 39 0.31 23.90 6.32
C ALA A 39 0.77 22.73 5.44
N ASP A 40 2.06 22.40 5.48
CA ASP A 40 2.63 21.28 4.71
C ASP A 40 2.05 19.93 5.17
N VAL A 41 1.85 19.76 6.48
CA VAL A 41 1.23 18.55 7.06
C VAL A 41 -0.22 18.38 6.60
N SER A 42 -0.98 19.48 6.58
CA SER A 42 -2.38 19.47 6.14
C SER A 42 -2.49 19.14 4.64
N ASN A 43 -1.64 19.75 3.81
CA ASN A 43 -1.58 19.47 2.38
C ASN A 43 -1.16 18.02 2.11
N ALA A 44 -0.15 17.50 2.83
CA ALA A 44 0.29 16.12 2.72
C ALA A 44 -0.82 15.12 3.08
N LYS A 45 -1.59 15.37 4.14
CA LYS A 45 -2.77 14.56 4.50
C LYS A 45 -3.84 14.57 3.40
N ALA A 46 -4.13 15.75 2.84
CA ALA A 46 -5.09 15.88 1.75
C ALA A 46 -4.64 15.09 0.50
N HIS A 47 -3.36 15.17 0.12
CA HIS A 47 -2.80 14.40 -0.99
C HIS A 47 -2.79 12.89 -0.73
N LEU A 48 -2.54 12.46 0.51
CA LEU A 48 -2.58 11.04 0.89
C LEU A 48 -4.01 10.47 0.74
N LYS A 49 -5.02 11.20 1.23
CA LYS A 49 -6.44 10.81 1.10
C LYS A 49 -6.87 10.75 -0.37
N LYS A 50 -6.47 11.74 -1.19
CA LYS A 50 -6.81 11.82 -2.62
C LYS A 50 -6.17 10.69 -3.43
N LYS A 51 -4.94 10.26 -3.10
CA LYS A 51 -4.30 9.09 -3.72
C LYS A 51 -5.05 7.80 -3.39
N PHE A 52 -5.55 7.66 -2.16
CA PHE A 52 -6.30 6.48 -1.74
C PHE A 52 -7.65 6.36 -2.45
N THR A 53 -8.42 7.45 -2.54
CA THR A 53 -9.71 7.45 -3.28
C THR A 53 -9.52 7.22 -4.77
N ARG A 54 -8.48 7.79 -5.40
CA ARG A 54 -8.21 7.60 -6.84
C ARG A 54 -7.75 6.18 -7.19
N ARG A 55 -7.07 5.49 -6.25
CA ARG A 55 -6.73 4.06 -6.41
C ARG A 55 -7.96 3.17 -6.28
N ARG A 56 -8.85 3.46 -5.33
CA ARG A 56 -10.11 2.71 -5.15
C ARG A 56 -11.06 2.87 -6.34
N SER A 57 -11.16 4.06 -6.93
CA SER A 57 -11.99 4.28 -8.14
C SER A 57 -11.42 3.59 -9.37
N ARG A 58 -10.09 3.46 -9.48
CA ARG A 58 -9.44 2.75 -10.59
C ARG A 58 -9.57 1.22 -10.42
N ALA A 59 -9.49 0.72 -9.20
CA ALA A 59 -9.78 -0.69 -8.90
C ALA A 59 -11.23 -1.05 -9.22
N ALA A 60 -12.18 -0.19 -8.83
CA ALA A 60 -13.60 -0.39 -9.14
C ALA A 60 -13.89 -0.39 -10.66
N ALA A 61 -13.20 0.46 -11.44
CA ALA A 61 -13.35 0.47 -12.90
C ALA A 61 -12.79 -0.79 -13.57
N VAL A 62 -11.74 -1.40 -13.01
CA VAL A 62 -11.18 -2.67 -13.52
C VAL A 62 -12.10 -3.84 -13.19
N VAL A 63 -12.65 -3.89 -11.97
CA VAL A 63 -13.63 -4.93 -11.58
C VAL A 63 -14.90 -4.87 -12.44
N ALA A 64 -15.39 -3.66 -12.73
CA ALA A 64 -16.54 -3.47 -13.63
C ALA A 64 -16.25 -3.89 -15.08
N ALA A 65 -15.01 -3.75 -15.56
CA ALA A 65 -14.61 -4.20 -16.88
C ALA A 65 -14.47 -5.73 -16.99
N VAL A 66 -14.07 -6.40 -15.90
CA VAL A 66 -13.95 -7.88 -15.85
C VAL A 66 -15.32 -8.55 -15.70
N ALA A 67 -16.27 -7.92 -15.01
CA ALA A 67 -17.63 -8.43 -14.84
C ALA A 67 -18.50 -8.36 -16.12
N ALA A 68 -18.05 -7.68 -17.18
CA ALA A 68 -18.77 -7.57 -18.44
C ALA A 68 -18.37 -8.63 -19.50
N ALA A 69 -17.47 -9.57 -19.16
CA ALA A 69 -17.11 -10.67 -20.05
C ALA A 69 -18.12 -11.84 -19.88
N PRO A 70 -18.84 -12.25 -20.94
CA PRO A 70 -19.72 -13.40 -20.86
C PRO A 70 -18.88 -14.64 -21.15
N ASN A 71 -18.67 -15.47 -20.13
CA ASN A 71 -18.58 -16.93 -20.23
C ASN A 71 -18.39 -17.50 -18.82
N ALA A 72 -19.51 -17.79 -18.18
CA ALA A 72 -19.57 -18.65 -17.02
C ALA A 72 -19.73 -20.09 -17.52
N GLU A 73 -18.69 -20.91 -17.36
CA GLU A 73 -18.83 -22.36 -17.39
C GLU A 73 -18.31 -22.97 -16.08
N THR A 74 -19.25 -23.64 -15.44
CA THR A 74 -19.28 -24.59 -14.31
C THR A 74 -17.97 -25.08 -13.67
N LEU A 75 -17.87 -24.80 -12.36
CA LEU A 75 -17.67 -25.72 -11.23
C LEU A 75 -17.26 -27.17 -11.57
N ASP A 76 -16.00 -27.54 -11.28
CA ASP A 76 -15.60 -28.71 -10.45
C ASP A 76 -14.14 -29.21 -10.63
N ASP A 77 -13.28 -28.58 -11.45
CA ASP A 77 -11.92 -29.12 -11.71
C ASP A 77 -10.74 -28.13 -11.57
N VAL A 78 -10.88 -27.06 -10.76
CA VAL A 78 -9.84 -25.99 -10.66
C VAL A 78 -9.44 -25.60 -9.23
N ALA A 79 -9.63 -26.49 -8.26
CA ALA A 79 -9.28 -26.24 -6.86
C ALA A 79 -7.76 -26.12 -6.59
N MET A 80 -6.89 -26.42 -7.55
CA MET A 80 -5.43 -26.34 -7.40
C MET A 80 -4.77 -25.15 -8.11
N ASN A 81 -5.51 -24.31 -8.85
CA ASN A 81 -4.89 -23.25 -9.65
C ASN A 81 -5.67 -21.93 -9.72
N GLN A 82 -6.78 -21.79 -8.99
CA GLN A 82 -7.50 -20.52 -8.90
C GLN A 82 -7.18 -19.87 -7.56
N ILE A 83 -6.18 -18.99 -7.59
CA ILE A 83 -5.97 -18.03 -6.50
C ILE A 83 -7.26 -17.24 -6.38
N SER A 84 -7.95 -17.40 -5.26
CA SER A 84 -9.22 -16.72 -5.02
C SER A 84 -8.99 -15.22 -4.89
N MET A 85 -9.97 -14.40 -5.29
CA MET A 85 -9.86 -12.95 -5.17
C MET A 85 -9.60 -12.52 -3.71
N THR A 86 -10.16 -13.26 -2.75
CA THR A 86 -9.92 -13.08 -1.32
C THR A 86 -8.47 -13.32 -0.91
N GLU A 87 -7.79 -14.32 -1.50
CA GLU A 87 -6.37 -14.57 -1.25
C GLU A 87 -5.48 -13.50 -1.89
N LEU A 88 -5.87 -12.99 -3.07
CA LEU A 88 -5.17 -11.87 -3.69
C LEU A 88 -5.26 -10.61 -2.84
N ASP A 89 -6.43 -10.30 -2.27
CA ASP A 89 -6.60 -9.17 -1.35
C ASP A 89 -5.71 -9.31 -0.11
N ALA A 90 -5.68 -10.49 0.51
CA ALA A 90 -4.82 -10.77 1.66
C ALA A 90 -3.33 -10.67 1.32
N ALA A 91 -2.91 -11.19 0.15
CA ALA A 91 -1.53 -11.09 -0.32
C ALA A 91 -1.13 -9.63 -0.58
N ILE A 92 -2.03 -8.83 -1.14
CA ILE A 92 -1.81 -7.39 -1.36
C ILE A 92 -1.68 -6.65 -0.03
N GLU A 93 -2.53 -6.95 0.95
CA GLU A 93 -2.45 -6.36 2.30
C GLU A 93 -1.12 -6.70 2.97
N TYR A 94 -0.70 -7.98 2.90
CA TYR A 94 0.61 -8.41 3.39
C TYR A 94 1.76 -7.63 2.73
N VAL A 95 1.78 -7.53 1.40
CA VAL A 95 2.80 -6.78 0.66
C VAL A 95 2.82 -5.30 1.06
N GLN A 96 1.66 -4.71 1.36
CA GLN A 96 1.54 -3.33 1.83
C GLN A 96 2.10 -3.14 3.23
N ILE A 97 1.81 -4.07 4.16
CA ILE A 97 2.31 -4.06 5.55
C ILE A 97 3.83 -4.18 5.56
N VAL A 98 4.39 -5.10 4.78
CA VAL A 98 5.83 -5.34 4.70
C VAL A 98 6.56 -4.15 4.05
N GLY A 99 5.86 -3.33 3.27
CA GLY A 99 6.40 -2.13 2.65
C GLY A 99 6.96 -2.34 1.25
N GLY A 100 6.60 -3.46 0.59
CA GLY A 100 6.97 -3.73 -0.81
C GLY A 100 7.19 -5.21 -1.12
N ILE A 101 7.04 -5.57 -2.40
CA ILE A 101 7.10 -6.95 -2.90
C ILE A 101 8.48 -7.57 -2.65
N ALA A 102 9.57 -6.83 -2.89
CA ALA A 102 10.93 -7.34 -2.69
C ALA A 102 11.22 -7.78 -1.24
N ARG A 103 10.73 -6.99 -0.27
CA ARG A 103 10.88 -7.30 1.15
C ARG A 103 9.95 -8.43 1.59
N ALA A 104 8.75 -8.52 1.01
CA ALA A 104 7.82 -9.62 1.23
C ALA A 104 8.38 -10.97 0.73
N GLN A 105 9.06 -10.96 -0.42
CA GLN A 105 9.76 -12.14 -0.96
C GLN A 105 10.92 -12.58 -0.06
N GLN A 106 11.73 -11.65 0.43
CA GLN A 106 12.80 -11.96 1.38
C GLN A 106 12.26 -12.58 2.68
N LEU A 107 11.18 -12.03 3.23
CA LEU A 107 10.52 -12.59 4.42
C LEU A 107 9.98 -14.00 4.18
N LEU A 108 9.33 -14.23 3.04
CA LEU A 108 8.85 -15.56 2.66
C LEU A 108 9.99 -16.57 2.54
N ALA A 109 11.11 -16.18 1.93
CA ALA A 109 12.29 -17.03 1.80
C ALA A 109 12.87 -17.41 3.17
N ILE A 110 12.95 -16.47 4.11
CA ILE A 110 13.41 -16.71 5.48
C ILE A 110 12.46 -17.66 6.22
N ILE A 111 11.15 -17.45 6.10
CA ILE A 111 10.13 -18.32 6.73
C ILE A 111 10.24 -19.75 6.18
N GLN A 112 10.39 -19.91 4.86
CA GLN A 112 10.57 -21.22 4.23
C GLN A 112 11.82 -21.93 4.73
N GLN A 113 12.92 -21.20 4.93
CA GLN A 113 14.16 -21.77 5.48
C GLN A 113 13.99 -22.24 6.93
N ILE A 114 13.23 -21.52 7.76
CA ILE A 114 12.93 -21.92 9.14
C ILE A 114 12.05 -23.18 9.16
N GLN A 115 11.11 -23.30 8.23
CA GLN A 115 10.18 -24.43 8.18
C GLN A 115 10.84 -25.75 7.71
N GLN A 116 12.02 -25.67 7.10
CA GLN A 116 12.81 -26.82 6.64
C GLN A 116 13.86 -27.29 7.67
N LEU A 117 13.98 -26.60 8.81
CA LEU A 117 14.78 -26.99 9.98
C LEU A 117 13.93 -27.78 10.97
#